data_AF-A0A1S3IP26-F1
#
_entry.id   AF-A0A1S3IP26-F1
#
_cell.length_a   1.000
_cell.length_b   1.000
_cell.length_c   1.000
_cell.angle_alpha   90.00
_cell.angle_beta   90.00
_cell.angle_gamma   90.00
#
_symmetry.space_group_name_H-M   'P 1'
#
loop_
_entity.id
_entity.type
_entity.pdbx_description
1 polymer ?
#
loop_
_entity_poly.entity_id
_entity_poly.type
_entity_poly.pdbx_seq_one_letter_code
_entity_poly.pdbx_strand_id
1 'polypeptide(L)'
;MGDFNANIGIKSDEQERATGKFGSGERNERGDLLIVWATANNLKIMNTVYKKKISRRWTWQSPDGCTRNEIDYIMTNRPNIFTYVKVLNRLDAGSDHRAVMGVIRINVRKDRQKCCQIH
;
A
#
# COMPACT_ATOMS: atom_id res chain seq x y z
N MET A 1 0.74 6.59 -5.44
CA MET A 1 1.73 5.54 -5.10
C MET A 1 3.07 6.23 -4.91
N GLY A 2 3.92 5.74 -4.03
CA GLY A 2 5.22 6.33 -3.77
C GLY A 2 5.74 6.06 -2.37
N ASP A 3 6.86 6.68 -2.04
CA ASP A 3 7.45 6.73 -0.70
C ASP A 3 6.73 7.80 0.14
N PHE A 4 6.21 7.40 1.28
CA PHE A 4 5.54 8.29 2.22
C PHE A 4 6.36 8.52 3.50
N ASN A 5 7.48 7.80 3.67
CA ASN A 5 8.31 7.81 4.86
C ASN A 5 7.47 7.66 6.15
N ALA A 6 6.52 6.72 6.11
CA ALA A 6 5.52 6.50 7.15
C ALA A 6 5.37 5.02 7.43
N ASN A 7 5.47 4.62 8.70
CA ASN A 7 5.17 3.25 9.12
C ASN A 7 3.72 3.22 9.62
N ILE A 8 2.83 2.57 8.86
CA ILE A 8 1.40 2.48 9.21
C ILE A 8 1.10 1.37 10.24
N GLY A 9 2.03 0.43 10.40
CA GLY A 9 1.96 -0.64 11.38
C GLY A 9 0.84 -1.65 11.16
N ILE A 10 0.57 -2.43 12.20
CA ILE A 10 -0.65 -3.25 12.33
C ILE A 10 -1.83 -2.31 12.65
N LYS A 11 -2.99 -2.61 12.05
CA LYS A 11 -4.23 -1.86 12.29
C LYS A 11 -4.61 -1.93 13.78
N SER A 12 -4.81 -0.78 14.42
CA SER A 12 -5.16 -0.67 15.85
C SER A 12 -6.67 -0.63 16.11
N ASP A 13 -7.45 -0.09 15.19
CA ASP A 13 -8.91 0.04 15.31
C ASP A 13 -9.60 -0.48 14.06
N GLU A 14 -10.56 -1.39 14.22
CA GLU A 14 -11.36 -1.94 13.12
C GLU A 14 -12.10 -0.88 12.28
N GLN A 15 -12.34 0.31 12.84
CA GLN A 15 -12.94 1.43 12.12
C GLN A 15 -11.99 2.09 11.13
N GLU A 16 -10.67 1.84 11.17
CA GLU A 16 -9.71 2.35 10.18
C GLU A 16 -10.00 1.76 8.80
N ARG A 17 -10.73 2.53 7.97
CA ARG A 17 -11.17 2.07 6.65
C ARG A 17 -10.06 2.09 5.62
N ALA A 18 -9.04 2.92 5.79
CA ALA A 18 -7.91 3.01 4.88
C ALA A 18 -6.96 1.81 4.98
N THR A 19 -6.84 1.17 6.15
CA THR A 19 -5.95 0.02 6.38
C THR A 19 -6.70 -1.31 6.22
N GLY A 20 -6.00 -2.32 5.74
CA GLY A 20 -6.46 -3.70 5.62
C GLY A 20 -5.97 -4.56 6.78
N LYS A 21 -6.35 -5.84 6.77
CA LYS A 21 -6.11 -6.80 7.87
C LYS A 21 -4.66 -7.21 8.08
N PHE A 22 -3.80 -6.97 7.08
CA PHE A 22 -2.43 -7.49 7.06
C PHE A 22 -1.41 -6.35 7.04
N GLY A 23 -1.56 -5.36 7.91
CA GLY A 23 -0.46 -4.44 8.26
C GLY A 23 0.71 -5.17 8.93
N SER A 24 1.84 -4.49 9.12
CA SER A 24 3.01 -5.04 9.82
C SER A 24 3.86 -3.96 10.45
N GLY A 25 4.57 -4.32 11.52
CA GLY A 25 5.43 -3.40 12.26
C GLY A 25 4.65 -2.49 13.20
N GLU A 26 5.38 -1.57 13.82
CA GLU A 26 4.83 -0.54 14.70
C GLU A 26 4.50 0.72 13.91
N ARG A 27 3.43 1.38 14.34
CA ARG A 27 2.99 2.62 13.72
C ARG A 27 3.80 3.79 14.27
N ASN A 28 4.18 4.72 13.40
CA ASN A 28 4.72 6.03 13.81
C ASN A 28 3.72 7.15 13.56
N GLU A 29 4.00 8.35 14.09
CA GLU A 29 3.11 9.53 13.96
C GLU A 29 2.77 9.85 12.49
N ARG A 30 3.74 9.68 11.58
CA ARG A 30 3.54 9.87 10.13
C ARG A 30 2.59 8.82 9.56
N GLY A 31 2.61 7.61 10.10
CA GLY A 31 1.65 6.55 9.81
C GLY A 31 0.23 6.91 10.19
N ASP A 32 0.01 7.49 11.38
CA ASP A 32 -1.30 7.98 11.79
C ASP A 32 -1.80 9.08 10.84
N LEU A 33 -0.96 10.08 10.54
CA LEU A 33 -1.29 11.14 9.59
C LEU A 33 -1.64 10.60 8.20
N LEU A 34 -0.90 9.60 7.71
CA LEU A 34 -1.17 8.97 6.42
C LEU A 34 -2.51 8.23 6.41
N ILE A 35 -2.87 7.54 7.50
CA ILE A 35 -4.15 6.83 7.63
C ILE A 35 -5.31 7.82 7.67
N VAL A 36 -5.18 8.91 8.42
CA VAL A 36 -6.18 9.99 8.47
C VAL A 36 -6.37 10.60 7.08
N TRP A 37 -5.27 10.97 6.40
CA TRP A 37 -5.32 11.53 5.06
C TRP A 37 -5.93 10.56 4.04
N ALA A 38 -5.53 9.28 4.06
CA ALA A 38 -6.07 8.27 3.16
C ALA A 38 -7.57 8.04 3.42
N THR A 39 -7.99 8.04 4.68
CA THR A 39 -9.41 7.91 5.06
C THR A 39 -10.23 9.10 4.56
N ALA A 40 -9.74 10.33 4.75
CA ALA A 40 -10.39 11.55 4.27
C ALA A 40 -10.56 11.57 2.74
N ASN A 41 -9.63 10.96 1.99
CA ASN A 41 -9.65 10.87 0.54
C ASN A 41 -10.32 9.59 0.00
N ASN A 42 -10.95 8.79 0.86
CA ASN A 42 -11.56 7.50 0.50
C ASN A 42 -10.56 6.55 -0.22
N LEU A 43 -9.33 6.51 0.25
CA LEU A 43 -8.25 5.67 -0.27
C LEU A 43 -8.01 4.46 0.63
N LYS A 44 -7.80 3.30 0.00
CA LYS A 44 -7.36 2.06 0.64
C LYS A 44 -5.87 1.86 0.42
N ILE A 45 -5.12 1.58 1.48
CA ILE A 45 -3.69 1.26 1.45
C ILE A 45 -3.52 -0.21 1.11
N MET A 46 -3.32 -0.51 -0.17
CA MET A 46 -3.43 -1.87 -0.71
C MET A 46 -2.34 -2.84 -0.21
N ASN A 47 -1.20 -2.31 0.22
CA ASN A 47 -0.13 -3.11 0.85
C ASN A 47 -0.62 -3.93 2.04
N THR A 48 -1.60 -3.42 2.78
CA THR A 48 -2.17 -4.04 3.99
C THR A 48 -3.36 -4.98 3.70
N VAL A 49 -3.81 -5.07 2.45
CA VAL A 49 -5.03 -5.84 2.09
C VAL A 49 -4.74 -7.32 1.84
N TYR A 50 -3.53 -7.66 1.38
CA TYR A 50 -3.15 -9.04 1.04
C TYR A 50 -2.14 -9.60 2.03
N LYS A 51 -2.37 -10.84 2.50
CA LYS A 51 -1.46 -11.56 3.40
C LYS A 51 -0.14 -11.84 2.69
N LYS A 52 0.97 -11.56 3.38
CA LYS A 52 2.35 -11.76 2.90
C LYS A 52 3.22 -12.23 4.06
N LYS A 53 4.33 -12.92 3.75
CA LYS A 53 5.39 -13.17 4.74
C LYS A 53 6.04 -11.85 5.13
N ILE A 54 6.18 -11.58 6.43
CA ILE A 54 6.73 -10.32 6.97
C ILE A 54 8.11 -10.00 6.37
N SER A 55 8.98 -11.01 6.24
CA SER A 55 10.32 -10.86 5.63
C SER A 55 10.33 -10.33 4.19
N ARG A 56 9.20 -10.38 3.48
CA ARG A 56 9.05 -9.96 2.08
C ARG A 56 8.30 -8.62 1.92
N ARG A 57 8.07 -7.87 3.01
CA ARG A 57 7.23 -6.66 3.01
C ARG A 57 7.98 -5.34 3.01
N TRP A 58 9.18 -5.30 3.60
CA TRP A 58 9.94 -4.06 3.69
C TRP A 58 10.21 -3.46 2.30
N THR A 59 10.15 -2.15 2.17
CA THR A 59 10.39 -1.46 0.91
C THR A 59 11.63 -0.58 0.98
N TRP A 60 12.17 -0.36 2.18
CA TRP A 60 13.41 0.36 2.41
C TRP A 60 14.30 -0.37 3.42
N GLN A 61 15.61 -0.30 3.24
CA GLN A 61 16.62 -0.80 4.17
C GLN A 61 17.64 0.31 4.49
N SER A 62 18.05 0.43 5.76
CA SER A 62 19.09 1.38 6.14
C SER A 62 20.46 1.02 5.51
N PRO A 63 21.37 2.00 5.34
CA PRO A 63 22.69 1.76 4.75
C PRO A 63 23.53 0.70 5.47
N ASP A 64 23.37 0.56 6.79
CA ASP A 64 24.03 -0.45 7.62
C ASP A 64 23.37 -1.84 7.53
N GLY A 65 22.23 -1.95 6.84
CA GLY A 65 21.46 -3.17 6.66
C GLY A 65 20.62 -3.60 7.87
N CYS A 66 20.72 -2.92 9.02
CA CYS A 66 20.13 -3.33 10.29
C CYS A 66 18.61 -3.07 10.35
N THR A 67 18.16 -1.97 9.75
CA THR A 67 16.77 -1.52 9.81
C THR A 67 16.08 -1.73 8.48
N ARG A 68 14.82 -2.19 8.53
CA ARG A 68 13.97 -2.41 7.36
C ARG A 68 12.56 -1.90 7.64
N ASN A 69 12.07 -1.01 6.80
CA ASN A 69 10.74 -0.42 6.95
C ASN A 69 9.88 -0.67 5.70
N GLU A 70 8.56 -0.71 5.87
CA GLU A 70 7.59 -0.65 4.78
C GLU A 70 7.09 0.80 4.72
N ILE A 71 7.57 1.60 3.76
CA ILE A 71 7.26 3.03 3.64
C ILE A 71 6.76 3.42 2.24
N ASP A 72 6.83 2.50 1.28
CA ASP A 72 6.31 2.67 -0.07
C ASP A 72 4.94 2.02 -0.22
N TYR A 73 3.94 2.81 -0.62
CA TYR A 73 2.55 2.36 -0.64
C TYR A 73 1.86 2.58 -1.98
N ILE A 74 1.00 1.62 -2.33
CA ILE A 74 -0.01 1.79 -3.37
C ILE A 74 -1.36 2.03 -2.69
N MET A 75 -2.00 3.16 -3.04
CA MET A 75 -3.31 3.56 -2.53
C MET A 75 -4.31 3.74 -3.67
N THR A 76 -5.58 3.43 -3.43
CA THR A 76 -6.64 3.53 -4.44
C THR A 76 -8.02 3.74 -3.82
N ASN A 77 -8.91 4.43 -4.54
CA ASN A 77 -10.35 4.48 -4.23
C ASN A 77 -11.15 3.34 -4.91
N ARG A 78 -10.47 2.45 -5.66
CA ARG A 78 -11.07 1.29 -6.35
C ARG A 78 -10.38 -0.02 -5.93
N PRO A 79 -10.39 -0.40 -4.64
CA PRO A 79 -9.67 -1.58 -4.17
C PRO A 79 -10.09 -2.88 -4.85
N ASN A 80 -11.32 -2.94 -5.36
CA ASN A 80 -11.90 -4.10 -6.03
C ASN A 80 -11.27 -4.45 -7.40
N ILE A 81 -10.52 -3.53 -8.03
CA ILE A 81 -9.82 -3.84 -9.29
C ILE A 81 -8.45 -4.45 -9.05
N PHE A 82 -7.92 -4.40 -7.83
CA PHE A 82 -6.64 -5.01 -7.49
C PHE A 82 -6.83 -6.52 -7.28
N THR A 83 -5.87 -7.29 -7.80
CA THR A 83 -5.79 -8.75 -7.62
C THR A 83 -4.72 -9.14 -6.60
N TYR A 84 -3.59 -8.43 -6.59
CA TYR A 84 -2.60 -8.49 -5.54
C TYR A 84 -1.74 -7.22 -5.52
N VAL A 85 -1.09 -6.97 -4.37
CA VAL A 85 0.05 -6.04 -4.24
C VAL A 85 1.20 -6.82 -3.60
N LYS A 86 2.44 -6.65 -4.04
CA LYS A 86 3.63 -7.29 -3.46
C LYS A 86 4.89 -6.44 -3.65
N VAL A 87 5.89 -6.66 -2.81
CA VAL A 87 7.25 -6.13 -3.02
C VAL A 87 8.04 -7.07 -3.93
N LEU A 88 8.78 -6.53 -4.88
CA LEU A 88 9.69 -7.28 -5.74
C LEU A 88 10.99 -7.58 -4.99
N ASN A 89 11.16 -8.84 -4.57
CA ASN A 89 12.29 -9.26 -3.75
C ASN A 89 13.53 -9.68 -4.59
N ARG A 90 13.39 -9.81 -5.91
CA ARG A 90 14.44 -10.28 -6.84
C ARG A 90 14.77 -9.23 -7.91
N LEU A 91 14.35 -7.99 -7.69
CA LEU A 91 14.73 -6.87 -8.54
C LEU A 91 15.88 -6.17 -7.82
N ASP A 92 17.07 -6.26 -8.40
CA ASP A 92 18.22 -5.48 -7.96
C ASP A 92 18.33 -4.25 -8.89
N ALA A 93 18.19 -3.07 -8.30
CA ALA A 93 18.30 -1.80 -8.98
C ALA A 93 19.44 -0.93 -8.42
N GLY A 94 20.29 -1.49 -7.55
CA GLY A 94 21.31 -0.71 -6.83
C GLY A 94 20.74 0.36 -5.89
N SER A 95 19.50 0.19 -5.42
CA SER A 95 18.82 1.10 -4.50
C SER A 95 18.59 0.42 -3.14
N ASP A 96 18.59 1.23 -2.08
CA ASP A 96 18.11 0.87 -0.75
C ASP A 96 16.59 0.63 -0.68
N HIS A 97 15.86 1.01 -1.74
CA HIS A 97 14.45 0.71 -1.91
C HIS A 97 14.18 -0.54 -2.77
N ARG A 98 13.10 -1.25 -2.43
CA ARG A 98 12.51 -2.33 -3.23
C ARG A 98 11.21 -1.88 -3.87
N ALA A 99 11.08 -2.14 -5.17
CA ALA A 99 9.89 -1.79 -5.92
C ALA A 99 8.62 -2.48 -5.39
N VAL A 100 7.54 -1.70 -5.29
CA VAL A 100 6.20 -2.20 -4.97
C VAL A 100 5.40 -2.37 -6.26
N MET A 101 4.84 -3.56 -6.46
CA MET A 101 4.04 -3.92 -7.62
C MET A 101 2.59 -4.17 -7.20
N GLY A 102 1.67 -3.50 -7.89
CA GLY A 102 0.24 -3.83 -7.85
C GLY A 102 -0.20 -4.44 -9.18
N VAL A 103 -1.03 -5.47 -9.14
CA VAL A 103 -1.68 -6.02 -10.34
C VAL A 103 -3.16 -5.72 -10.29
N ILE A 104 -3.64 -5.04 -11.33
CA ILE A 104 -5.03 -4.63 -11.49
C ILE A 104 -5.68 -5.38 -12.64
N ARG A 105 -6.99 -5.62 -12.53
CA ARG A 105 -7.84 -6.17 -13.58
C ARG A 105 -8.95 -5.18 -13.88
N ILE A 106 -8.89 -4.59 -15.07
CA ILE A 106 -9.83 -3.58 -15.55
C ILE A 106 -10.86 -4.25 -16.47
N ASN A 107 -12.14 -3.94 -16.29
CA ASN A 107 -13.18 -4.30 -17.26
C ASN A 107 -13.58 -3.06 -18.05
N VAL A 108 -13.00 -2.92 -19.23
CA VAL A 108 -13.12 -1.74 -20.09
C VAL A 108 -14.58 -1.42 -20.45
N ARG A 109 -15.46 -2.43 -20.59
CA ARG A 109 -16.88 -2.22 -20.91
C ARG A 109 -17.63 -1.53 -19.76
N LYS A 110 -17.43 -2.02 -18.54
CA LYS A 110 -18.04 -1.43 -17.33
C LYS A 110 -17.50 -0.03 -17.04
N ASP A 111 -16.21 0.21 -17.34
CA ASP A 111 -15.60 1.52 -17.13
C ASP A 111 -16.08 2.56 -18.14
N ARG A 112 -16.27 2.19 -19.42
CA ARG A 112 -16.83 3.09 -20.44
C ARG A 112 -18.28 3.52 -20.13
N GLN A 113 -19.11 2.60 -19.63
CA GLN A 113 -20.50 2.92 -19.26
C GLN A 113 -20.60 3.98 -18.17
N LYS A 114 -19.66 4.03 -17.22
CA LYS A 114 -19.62 5.07 -16.19
C LYS A 114 -19.26 6.45 -16.73
N CYS A 115 -18.36 6.54 -17.70
CA CYS A 115 -18.03 7.82 -18.35
C CYS A 115 -19.19 8.37 -19.18
N CYS A 116 -19.98 7.51 -19.83
CA CYS A 116 -21.12 7.94 -20.66
C CYS A 116 -22.39 8.29 -19.85
N GLN A 117 -22.41 8.04 -18.53
CA GLN A 117 -23.53 8.38 -17.65
C GLN A 117 -23.38 9.74 -16.93
N ILE A 118 -22.35 10.52 -17.27
CA ILE A 118 -22.09 11.86 -16.71
C ILE A 118 -22.59 12.96 -17.67
N HIS A 119 -23.72 12.74 -18.36
CA HIS A 119 -24.43 13.77 -19.15
C HIS A 119 -25.89 13.76 -18.76
#